data_AF-A0A925ZLY2-F1
#
_entry.id   AF-A0A925ZLY2-F1
#
_cell.length_a   1.000
_cell.length_b   1.000
_cell.length_c   1.000
_cell.angle_alpha   90.00
_cell.angle_beta   90.00
_cell.angle_gamma   90.00
#
_symmetry.space_group_name_H-M   'P 1'
#
loop_
_entity.id
_entity.type
_entity.pdbx_description
1 polymer ?
#
loop_
_entity_poly.entity_id
_entity_poly.type
_entity_poly.pdbx_seq_one_letter_code
_entity_poly.pdbx_strand_id
1 'polypeptide(L)'
;MRTPQSHTALASPRSHTALEDLRMPVQAKMAAAWTSLMFLVIYIDYFHLYQPGEIDEIRGGVIFELDISGTLMSIFFVIIAIPALMVMLSMTLPARVN
;
A
#
# COMPACT_ATOMS: atom_id res chain seq x y z
N MET A 1 24.72 53.93 35.97
CA MET A 1 25.31 52.57 36.05
C MET A 1 24.43 51.71 36.95
N ARG A 2 23.53 50.92 36.36
CA ARG A 2 22.85 49.72 36.89
C ARG A 2 22.01 49.15 35.76
N THR A 3 22.51 48.10 35.12
CA THR A 3 21.79 47.24 34.19
C THR A 3 20.98 46.21 34.97
N PRO A 4 19.71 45.93 34.62
CA PRO A 4 19.06 44.69 35.02
C PRO A 4 19.30 43.64 33.92
N GLN A 5 20.05 42.60 34.27
CA GLN A 5 20.04 41.32 33.56
C GLN A 5 19.03 40.37 34.22
N SER A 6 18.67 39.34 33.46
CA SER A 6 18.04 38.06 33.84
C SER A 6 16.51 38.10 33.97
N HIS A 7 15.71 37.22 33.34
CA HIS A 7 15.93 35.84 32.93
C HIS A 7 15.24 35.56 31.58
N THR A 8 15.98 35.11 30.57
CA THR A 8 15.38 34.39 29.44
C THR A 8 14.94 33.03 29.97
N ALA A 9 13.64 32.85 30.15
CA ALA A 9 13.05 31.56 30.44
C ALA A 9 13.46 30.59 29.33
N LEU A 10 14.16 29.51 29.72
CA LEU A 10 14.48 28.40 28.84
C LEU A 10 13.16 27.87 28.28
N ALA A 11 12.89 28.16 27.00
CA ALA A 11 11.84 27.51 26.26
C ALA A 11 12.16 26.01 26.23
N SER A 12 11.46 25.23 27.05
CA SER A 12 11.55 23.76 27.03
C SER A 12 11.18 23.27 25.64
N PRO A 13 12.11 22.72 24.84
CA PRO A 13 11.78 22.21 23.53
C PRO A 13 11.28 20.76 23.67
N ARG A 14 10.14 20.48 23.04
CA ARG A 14 9.66 19.13 22.65
C ARG A 14 9.29 18.16 23.77
N SER A 15 8.07 18.32 24.28
CA SER A 15 7.25 17.19 24.77
C SER A 15 6.20 16.73 23.74
N HIS A 16 6.16 17.34 22.55
CA HIS A 16 5.21 16.98 21.49
C HIS A 16 5.63 15.72 20.69
N THR A 17 6.91 15.34 20.73
CA THR A 17 7.50 14.47 19.69
C THR A 17 7.48 12.97 20.02
N ALA A 18 7.47 12.57 21.30
CA ALA A 18 7.62 11.14 21.65
C ALA A 18 6.35 10.28 21.46
N LEU A 19 5.15 10.86 21.65
CA LEU A 19 3.88 10.15 21.44
C LEU A 19 3.44 10.14 19.96
N GLU A 20 3.84 11.15 19.19
CA GLU A 20 3.60 11.21 17.74
C GLU A 20 4.43 10.15 17.00
N ASP A 21 5.65 9.89 17.47
CA ASP A 21 6.57 8.87 16.91
C ASP A 21 6.07 7.43 17.15
N LEU A 22 5.21 7.21 18.15
CA LEU A 22 4.56 5.92 18.43
C LEU A 22 3.32 5.67 17.54
N ARG A 23 2.76 6.71 16.93
CA ARG A 23 1.54 6.57 16.13
C ARG A 23 1.92 6.17 14.71
N MET A 24 1.56 4.94 14.34
CA MET A 24 1.83 4.44 13.00
C MET A 24 1.37 5.44 11.92
N PRO A 25 2.27 5.86 11.02
CA PRO A 25 1.94 6.85 9.99
C PRO A 25 0.83 6.34 9.10
N VAL A 26 -0.07 7.23 8.65
CA VAL A 26 -1.21 6.87 7.80
C VAL A 26 -0.74 6.18 6.52
N GLN A 27 0.40 6.62 5.99
CA GLN A 27 1.13 6.02 4.90
C GLN A 27 1.36 4.51 5.10
N ALA A 28 1.87 4.12 6.28
CA ALA A 28 2.16 2.73 6.61
C ALA A 28 0.88 1.89 6.72
N LYS A 29 -0.20 2.47 7.25
CA LYS A 29 -1.50 1.79 7.30
C LYS A 29 -2.05 1.54 5.89
N MET A 30 -1.94 2.53 5.00
CA MET A 30 -2.36 2.39 3.60
C MET A 30 -1.53 1.33 2.87
N ALA A 31 -0.20 1.38 2.98
CA ALA A 31 0.66 0.35 2.39
C ALA A 31 0.33 -1.05 2.91
N ALA A 32 0.10 -1.19 4.22
CA ALA A 32 -0.31 -2.46 4.83
C ALA A 32 -1.67 -2.94 4.32
N ALA A 33 -2.64 -2.04 4.15
CA ALA A 33 -3.96 -2.37 3.61
C ALA A 33 -3.87 -2.85 2.16
N TRP A 34 -3.17 -2.12 1.28
CA TRP A 34 -2.97 -2.52 -0.11
C TRP A 34 -2.20 -3.84 -0.24
N THR A 35 -1.20 -4.05 0.61
CA THR A 35 -0.45 -5.31 0.66
C THR A 35 -1.34 -6.47 1.12
N SER A 36 -2.15 -6.27 2.15
CA SER A 36 -3.09 -7.29 2.66
C SER A 36 -4.13 -7.65 1.61
N LEU A 37 -4.66 -6.66 0.88
CA LEU A 37 -5.56 -6.89 -0.24
C LEU A 37 -4.89 -7.74 -1.33
N MET A 38 -3.65 -7.43 -1.71
CA MET A 38 -2.91 -8.23 -2.69
C MET A 38 -2.68 -9.67 -2.25
N PHE A 39 -2.38 -9.90 -0.98
CA PHE A 39 -2.28 -11.27 -0.46
C PHE A 39 -3.58 -12.04 -0.55
N LEU A 40 -4.73 -11.39 -0.29
CA LEU A 40 -6.04 -12.04 -0.42
C LEU A 40 -6.37 -12.39 -1.87
N VAL A 41 -6.10 -11.48 -2.81
CA VAL A 41 -6.31 -11.72 -4.25
C VAL A 41 -5.45 -12.89 -4.72
N ILE A 42 -4.14 -12.88 -4.42
CA ILE A 42 -3.22 -13.95 -4.81
C ILE A 42 -3.64 -15.30 -4.19
N TYR A 43 -4.14 -15.29 -2.95
CA TYR A 43 -4.65 -16.50 -2.32
C TYR A 43 -5.83 -17.08 -3.10
N ILE A 44 -6.81 -16.24 -3.46
CA ILE A 44 -7.98 -16.68 -4.24
C ILE A 44 -7.55 -17.20 -5.61
N ASP A 45 -6.70 -16.45 -6.32
CA ASP A 45 -6.19 -16.84 -7.65
C ASP A 45 -5.46 -18.18 -7.60
N TYR A 46 -4.63 -18.39 -6.56
CA TYR A 46 -3.91 -19.64 -6.38
C TYR A 46 -4.88 -20.82 -6.20
N PHE A 47 -5.91 -20.68 -5.36
CA PHE A 47 -6.88 -21.76 -5.13
C PHE A 47 -7.82 -21.99 -6.30
N HIS A 48 -8.17 -20.94 -7.05
CA HIS A 48 -8.95 -21.05 -8.29
C HIS A 48 -8.27 -22.00 -9.29
N LEU A 49 -6.94 -21.91 -9.44
CA LEU A 49 -6.17 -22.83 -10.29
C LEU A 49 -6.30 -24.31 -9.89
N TYR A 50 -6.66 -24.63 -8.64
CA TYR A 50 -6.86 -26.02 -8.20
C TYR A 50 -8.31 -26.48 -8.30
N GLN A 51 -9.24 -25.64 -8.72
CA GLN A 51 -10.60 -26.08 -8.97
C GLN A 51 -10.61 -27.07 -10.16
N PRO A 52 -11.41 -28.14 -10.10
CA PRO A 52 -11.44 -29.14 -11.16
C PRO A 52 -11.82 -28.51 -12.50
N GLY A 53 -11.00 -28.74 -13.54
CA GLY A 53 -11.22 -28.25 -14.89
C GLY A 53 -10.51 -26.94 -15.25
N GLU A 54 -10.23 -26.06 -14.28
CA GLU A 54 -9.71 -24.71 -14.55
C GLU A 54 -8.37 -24.70 -15.31
N ILE A 55 -7.42 -25.55 -14.91
CA ILE A 55 -6.13 -25.62 -15.61
C ILE A 55 -6.31 -26.07 -17.07
N ASP A 56 -7.26 -26.97 -17.33
CA ASP A 56 -7.51 -27.47 -18.68
C ASP A 56 -8.24 -26.42 -19.53
N GLU A 57 -9.15 -25.64 -18.96
CA GLU A 57 -9.75 -24.47 -19.61
C GLU A 57 -8.69 -23.41 -19.98
N ILE A 58 -7.79 -23.09 -19.04
CA ILE A 58 -6.67 -22.15 -19.27
C ILE A 58 -5.75 -22.65 -20.39
N ARG A 59 -5.45 -23.96 -20.43
CA ARG A 59 -4.70 -24.57 -21.54
C ARG A 59 -5.46 -24.51 -22.87
N GLY A 60 -6.78 -24.56 -22.82
CA GLY A 60 -7.69 -24.36 -23.96
C GLY A 60 -7.79 -22.91 -24.43
N GLY A 61 -7.19 -21.96 -23.71
CA GLY A 61 -7.19 -20.55 -24.07
C GLY A 61 -8.32 -19.74 -23.43
N VAL A 62 -8.97 -20.24 -22.38
CA VAL A 62 -10.08 -19.57 -21.68
C VAL A 62 -9.73 -19.38 -20.21
N ILE A 63 -10.05 -18.22 -19.65
CA ILE A 63 -9.89 -17.93 -18.21
C ILE A 63 -11.12 -17.20 -17.71
N PHE A 64 -11.74 -17.65 -16.62
CA PHE A 64 -12.99 -17.08 -16.10
C PHE A 64 -14.08 -16.92 -17.18
N GLU A 65 -14.29 -17.93 -18.02
CA GLU A 65 -15.24 -17.90 -19.16
C GLU A 65 -14.90 -16.87 -20.28
N LEU A 66 -13.70 -16.27 -20.26
CA LEU A 66 -13.25 -15.30 -21.25
C LEU A 66 -12.09 -15.83 -22.09
N ASP A 67 -12.11 -15.56 -23.39
CA ASP A 67 -11.00 -15.90 -24.28
C ASP A 67 -9.73 -15.12 -23.89
N ILE A 68 -8.64 -15.85 -23.72
CA ILE A 68 -7.32 -15.28 -23.46
C ILE A 68 -6.91 -14.45 -24.68
N SER A 69 -6.79 -13.15 -24.46
CA SER A 69 -6.38 -12.18 -25.47
C SER A 69 -5.41 -11.17 -24.87
N GLY A 70 -4.62 -10.51 -25.72
CA GLY A 70 -3.70 -9.45 -25.28
C GLY A 70 -4.42 -8.32 -24.53
N THR A 71 -5.65 -7.99 -24.95
CA THR A 71 -6.51 -7.00 -24.28
C THR A 71 -6.90 -7.46 -22.88
N LEU A 72 -7.38 -8.70 -22.72
CA LEU A 72 -7.79 -9.24 -21.42
C LEU A 72 -6.59 -9.28 -20.45
N MET A 73 -5.44 -9.75 -20.91
CA MET A 73 -4.22 -9.80 -20.10
C MET A 73 -3.75 -8.39 -19.70
N SER A 74 -3.90 -7.40 -20.59
CA SER A 74 -3.59 -6.00 -20.27
C SER A 74 -4.52 -5.44 -19.19
N ILE A 75 -5.81 -5.79 -19.23
CA ILE A 75 -6.78 -5.39 -18.20
C ILE A 75 -6.39 -6.00 -16.84
N PHE A 76 -6.11 -7.30 -16.79
CA PHE A 76 -5.65 -7.97 -15.56
C PHE A 76 -4.36 -7.34 -15.02
N PHE A 77 -3.40 -7.05 -15.91
CA PHE A 77 -2.18 -6.36 -15.52
C PHE A 77 -2.47 -5.00 -14.88
N VAL A 78 -3.32 -4.16 -15.48
CA VAL A 78 -3.66 -2.84 -14.93
C VAL A 78 -4.35 -2.97 -13.56
N ILE A 79 -5.26 -3.95 -13.42
CA ILE A 79 -5.96 -4.21 -12.16
C ILE A 79 -4.98 -4.53 -11.03
N ILE A 80 -3.95 -5.34 -11.27
CA ILE A 80 -2.93 -5.69 -10.27
C ILE A 80 -1.86 -4.60 -10.12
N ALA A 81 -1.56 -3.85 -11.19
CA ALA A 81 -0.59 -2.76 -11.15
C ALA A 81 -1.05 -1.61 -10.24
N ILE A 82 -2.34 -1.28 -10.22
CA ILE A 82 -2.89 -0.22 -9.35
C ILE A 82 -2.56 -0.45 -7.87
N PRO A 83 -2.98 -1.55 -7.22
CA PRO A 83 -2.69 -1.81 -5.82
C PRO A 83 -1.18 -1.96 -5.55
N ALA A 84 -0.42 -2.56 -6.46
CA ALA A 84 1.04 -2.64 -6.34
C ALA A 84 1.70 -1.24 -6.31
N LEU A 85 1.27 -0.34 -7.21
CA LEU A 85 1.72 1.05 -7.21
C LEU A 85 1.25 1.78 -5.96
N MET A 86 0.02 1.54 -5.48
CA MET A 86 -0.47 2.16 -4.24
C MET A 86 0.36 1.79 -3.01
N VAL A 87 0.87 0.54 -2.92
CA VAL A 87 1.84 0.15 -1.87
C VAL A 87 3.10 1.01 -1.96
N MET A 88 3.71 1.09 -3.14
CA MET A 88 4.94 1.83 -3.37
C MET A 88 4.77 3.33 -3.13
N LEU A 89 3.74 3.93 -3.71
CA LEU A 89 3.45 5.36 -3.60
C LEU A 89 3.12 5.75 -2.16
N SER A 90 2.44 4.87 -1.40
CA SER A 90 2.16 5.12 0.01
C SER A 90 3.44 5.34 0.82
N MET A 91 4.53 4.64 0.49
CA MET A 91 5.80 4.67 1.21
C MET A 91 6.82 5.68 0.67
N THR A 92 6.71 6.06 -0.60
CA THR A 92 7.74 6.86 -1.29
C THR A 92 7.33 8.33 -1.49
N LEU A 93 6.03 8.63 -1.52
CA LEU A 93 5.58 10.01 -1.67
C LEU A 93 5.72 10.81 -0.36
N PRO A 94 6.05 12.11 -0.46
CA PRO A 94 6.00 13.00 0.69
C PRO A 94 4.59 13.02 1.30
N ALA A 95 4.50 13.14 2.62
CA ALA A 95 3.23 13.14 3.36
C ALA A 95 2.20 14.20 2.91
N ARG A 96 2.60 15.20 2.12
CA ARG A 96 1.71 16.24 1.58
C ARG A 96 0.99 15.83 0.30
N VAL A 97 1.45 14.75 -0.34
CA VAL A 97 0.99 14.28 -1.67
C VAL A 97 0.28 12.94 -1.57
N ASN A 98 0.45 12.22 -0.45
CA ASN A 98 -0.31 11.00 -0.16
C ASN A 98 -1.70 11.34 0.38
#